data_AF-A0A3D4JW66-F1
#
_entry.id   AF-A0A3D4JW66-F1
#
_cell.length_a   1.000
_cell.length_b   1.000
_cell.length_c   1.000
_cell.angle_alpha   90.00
_cell.angle_beta   90.00
_cell.angle_gamma   90.00
#
_symmetry.space_group_name_H-M   'P 1'
#
loop_
_entity.id
_entity.type
_entity.pdbx_description
1 polymer ?
#
loop_
_entity_poly.entity_id
_entity_poly.type
_entity_poly.pdbx_seq_one_letter_code
_entity_poly.pdbx_strand_id
1 'polypeptide(L)' 'MSTLTFAEKIAQAENFLPINGTDYIEFYVGNAKQAAHYYKTAFGFQSVAYAGPETGVRDRASYVLQQGKIR' A
#
# COMPACT_ATOMS: atom_id res chain seq x y z
N MET A 1 46.49 -6.76 -1.77
CA MET A 1 45.20 -6.12 -2.09
C MET A 1 44.35 -6.18 -0.84
N SER A 2 44.05 -5.04 -0.22
CA SER A 2 43.19 -4.99 0.97
C SER A 2 41.76 -5.31 0.56
N THR A 3 41.19 -6.37 1.13
CA THR A 3 39.79 -6.76 0.93
C THR A 3 38.90 -5.80 1.71
N LEU A 4 38.00 -5.13 1.02
CA LEU A 4 36.96 -4.32 1.64
C LEU A 4 36.07 -5.18 2.53
N THR A 5 35.76 -4.65 3.70
CA THR A 5 34.78 -5.22 4.62
C THR A 5 33.37 -5.15 4.01
N PHE A 6 32.45 -5.96 4.52
CA PHE A 6 31.08 -6.02 4.02
C PHE A 6 30.34 -4.67 4.16
N ALA A 7 30.59 -3.93 5.25
CA ALA A 7 29.99 -2.62 5.49
C ALA A 7 30.46 -1.56 4.49
N GLU A 8 31.75 -1.55 4.14
CA GLU A 8 32.31 -0.63 3.14
C GLU A 8 31.72 -0.89 1.75
N LYS A 9 31.45 -2.16 1.41
CA LYS A 9 30.79 -2.52 0.14
C LYS A 9 29.34 -2.02 0.07
N ILE A 10 28.59 -2.04 1.16
CA ILE A 10 27.22 -1.49 1.20
C ILE A 10 27.25 0.04 1.10
N ALA A 11 28.18 0.69 1.79
CA ALA A 11 28.28 2.15 1.77
C ALA A 11 28.69 2.72 0.40
N GLN A 12 29.48 1.99 -0.37
CA GLN A 12 29.83 2.33 -1.76
C GLN A 12 28.83 1.80 -2.80
N ALA A 13 27.83 1.01 -2.39
CA ALA A 13 26.85 0.50 -3.33
C ALA A 13 26.00 1.66 -3.87
N GLU A 14 25.94 1.75 -5.20
CA GLU A 14 25.07 2.70 -5.88
C GLU A 14 23.60 2.36 -5.55
N ASN A 15 22.82 3.38 -5.19
CA ASN A 15 21.43 3.19 -4.79
C ASN A 15 20.55 2.94 -6.02
N PHE A 16 20.56 1.69 -6.50
CA PHE A 16 19.86 1.27 -7.71
C PHE A 16 18.33 1.17 -7.52
N LEU A 17 17.84 1.17 -6.28
CA LEU A 17 16.41 1.08 -5.94
C LEU A 17 16.09 2.03 -4.76
N PRO A 18 15.93 3.33 -5.02
CA PRO A 18 15.59 4.28 -3.97
C PRO A 18 14.19 3.99 -3.41
N ILE A 19 14.14 3.63 -2.13
CA ILE A 19 12.88 3.39 -1.41
C ILE A 19 12.36 4.72 -0.87
N ASN A 20 11.24 5.20 -1.43
CA ASN A 20 10.64 6.49 -1.05
C ASN A 20 9.66 6.40 0.13
N GLY A 21 9.16 5.19 0.43
CA GLY A 21 8.20 4.94 1.50
C GLY A 21 7.16 3.90 1.10
N THR A 22 6.07 3.85 1.87
CA THR A 22 4.93 2.96 1.62
C THR A 22 3.88 3.68 0.78
N ASP A 23 3.44 3.07 -0.32
CA ASP A 23 2.35 3.61 -1.13
C ASP A 23 0.98 3.32 -0.52
N TYR A 24 0.67 2.04 -0.29
CA TYR A 24 -0.60 1.58 0.28
C TYR A 24 -0.48 0.20 0.95
N ILE A 25 -1.54 -0.22 1.64
CA ILE A 25 -1.70 -1.58 2.17
C ILE A 25 -3.01 -2.15 1.63
N GLU A 26 -2.98 -3.36 1.08
CA GLU A 26 -4.18 -4.05 0.58
C GLU A 26 -4.63 -5.15 1.54
N PHE A 27 -5.89 -5.06 1.97
CA PHE A 27 -6.52 -6.09 2.80
C PHE A 27 -7.42 -6.99 1.94
N TYR A 28 -7.09 -8.27 1.87
CA TYR A 28 -7.95 -9.30 1.30
C TYR A 28 -8.93 -9.80 2.35
N VAL A 29 -10.22 -9.56 2.13
CA VAL A 29 -11.28 -9.84 3.12
C VAL A 29 -12.49 -10.47 2.44
N GLY A 30 -13.34 -11.15 3.22
CA GLY A 30 -14.57 -11.75 2.70
C GLY A 30 -15.61 -10.73 2.23
N ASN A 31 -15.69 -9.55 2.86
CA ASN A 31 -16.62 -8.49 2.49
C ASN A 31 -15.93 -7.11 2.54
N ALA A 32 -15.48 -6.65 1.37
CA ALA A 32 -14.76 -5.38 1.24
C ALA A 32 -15.63 -4.15 1.59
N LYS A 33 -16.94 -4.21 1.33
CA LYS A 33 -17.86 -3.10 1.63
C LYS A 33 -18.03 -2.90 3.13
N GLN A 34 -18.19 -3.98 3.87
CA GLN A 34 -18.29 -3.93 5.34
C GLN A 34 -16.97 -3.48 5.96
N ALA A 35 -15.84 -4.02 5.50
CA ALA A 35 -14.52 -3.59 5.96
C ALA A 35 -14.30 -2.09 5.71
N ALA A 36 -14.60 -1.63 4.50
CA ALA A 36 -14.47 -0.22 4.15
C ALA A 36 -15.38 0.67 5.04
N HIS A 37 -16.62 0.26 5.27
CA HIS A 37 -17.52 0.97 6.18
C HIS A 37 -16.92 1.06 7.60
N TYR A 38 -16.42 -0.05 8.14
CA TYR A 38 -15.81 -0.07 9.47
C TYR A 38 -14.64 0.92 9.58
N TYR A 39 -13.70 0.91 8.63
CA TYR A 39 -12.55 1.83 8.68
C TYR A 39 -12.95 3.30 8.53
N LYS A 40 -14.00 3.60 7.75
CA LYS A 40 -14.55 4.95 7.66
C LYS A 40 -15.17 5.40 8.97
N THR A 41 -16.01 4.57 9.59
CA THR A 41 -16.77 4.96 10.78
C THR A 41 -15.94 4.91 12.06
N ALA A 42 -15.08 3.90 12.22
CA ALA A 42 -14.31 3.69 13.43
C ALA A 42 -13.04 4.56 13.47
N PHE A 43 -12.39 4.76 12.32
CA PHE A 43 -11.10 5.46 12.24
C PHE A 43 -11.14 6.77 11.44
N GLY A 44 -12.26 7.11 10.81
CA GLY A 44 -12.43 8.39 10.10
C GLY A 44 -11.83 8.45 8.69
N PHE A 45 -11.49 7.29 8.09
CA PHE A 45 -10.98 7.24 6.72
C PHE A 45 -12.02 7.74 5.71
N GLN A 46 -11.55 8.29 4.60
CA GLN A 46 -12.37 8.79 3.50
C GLN A 46 -12.32 7.85 2.30
N SER A 47 -13.47 7.57 1.69
CA SER A 47 -13.49 6.80 0.43
C SER A 47 -12.99 7.65 -0.72
N VAL A 48 -12.00 7.16 -1.46
CA VAL A 48 -11.41 7.90 -2.59
C VAL A 48 -11.58 7.19 -3.93
N ALA A 49 -11.69 5.86 -3.94
CA ALA A 49 -11.96 5.10 -5.16
C ALA A 49 -12.71 3.79 -4.86
N TYR A 50 -13.35 3.27 -5.89
CA TYR A 50 -14.02 1.97 -5.89
C TYR A 50 -13.72 1.24 -7.20
N ALA A 51 -13.53 -0.06 -7.09
CA ALA A 51 -13.51 -0.97 -8.23
C ALA A 51 -14.40 -2.17 -7.93
N GLY A 52 -15.28 -2.52 -8.85
CA GLY A 52 -16.15 -3.69 -8.75
C GLY A 52 -16.91 -3.96 -10.04
N PRO A 53 -17.96 -4.79 -10.00
CA PRO A 53 -18.69 -5.20 -11.21
C PRO A 53 -19.20 -4.00 -12.02
N GLU A 54 -19.59 -2.93 -11.33
CA GLU A 54 -20.07 -1.66 -11.91
C GLU A 54 -18.96 -0.90 -12.67
N THR A 55 -17.70 -1.17 -12.36
CA THR A 55 -16.53 -0.55 -13.03
C THR A 55 -15.80 -1.54 -13.96
N GLY A 56 -16.42 -2.69 -14.27
CA GLY A 56 -15.84 -3.72 -15.15
C GLY A 56 -14.98 -4.77 -14.45
N VAL A 57 -14.81 -4.70 -13.12
CA VAL A 57 -14.05 -5.70 -12.35
C VAL A 57 -15.01 -6.76 -11.82
N ARG A 58 -15.03 -7.94 -12.44
CA ARG A 58 -16.04 -8.98 -12.16
C ARG A 58 -15.67 -9.94 -11.04
N ASP A 59 -14.38 -10.09 -10.76
CA ASP A 59 -13.83 -11.09 -9.83
C ASP A 59 -13.80 -10.61 -8.38
N ARG A 60 -13.85 -9.30 -8.15
CA ARG A 60 -13.67 -8.70 -6.82
C ARG A 60 -14.31 -7.34 -6.69
N ALA A 61 -14.42 -6.89 -5.44
CA ALA A 61 -14.72 -5.51 -5.09
C ALA A 61 -13.59 -4.96 -4.21
N SER A 62 -13.06 -3.79 -4.57
CA SER A 62 -11.99 -3.10 -3.86
C SER A 62 -12.42 -1.67 -3.55
N TYR A 63 -12.14 -1.22 -2.32
CA TYR A 63 -12.43 0.13 -1.85
C TYR A 63 -11.13 0.78 -1.38
N VAL A 64 -10.76 1.91 -1.98
CA VAL A 64 -9.60 2.69 -1.55
C VAL A 64 -10.04 3.69 -0.51
N LEU A 65 -9.35 3.67 0.64
CA LEU A 65 -9.63 4.52 1.79
C LEU A 65 -8.39 5.32 2.15
N GLN A 66 -8.56 6.63 2.35
CA GLN A 66 -7.46 7.53 2.66
C GLN A 66 -7.63 8.23 4.00
N GLN A 67 -6.55 8.31 4.78
CA GLN A 67 -6.40 9.19 5.93
C GLN A 67 -4.99 9.79 5.95
N GLY A 68 -4.90 11.11 5.76
CA GLY A 68 -3.62 11.79 5.64
C GLY A 68 -2.80 11.28 4.45
N LYS A 69 -1.60 10.77 4.72
CA LYS A 69 -0.67 10.22 3.71
C LYS A 69 -0.94 8.76 3.36
N ILE A 70 -1.72 8.04 4.18
CA ILE A 70 -2.06 6.63 3.96
C ILE A 70 -3.24 6.59 3.00
N ARG A 71 -3.06 5.92 1.86
CA ARG A 71 -4.07 5.74 0.81
C ARG A 71 -4.06 4.30 0.32
#